data_AF-A0A1B6KQY3-F1
#
_entry.id   AF-A0A1B6KQY3-F1
#
_cell.length_a   1.000
_cell.length_b   1.000
_cell.length_c   1.000
_cell.angle_alpha   90.00
_cell.angle_beta   90.00
_cell.angle_gamma   90.00
#
_symmetry.space_group_name_H-M   'P 1'
#
loop_
_entity.id
_entity.type
_entity.pdbx_description
1 polymer ?
#
loop_
_entity_poly.entity_id
_entity_poly.type
_entity_poly.pdbx_seq_one_letter_code
_entity_poly.pdbx_strand_id
1 'polypeptide(L)'
;LNKEQIPFLADNLANVLDKKVVKQLKKGSDNDFIERHMKKMKTWKKKFQDEPKRRSGFTFFSEEMSLQHSQKSHIKINKKHGRSKAAVKISKMWSELDEGSKQSYEKKTMKCPDPLTSQLQPDAQFQSIS
;
A
#
# COMPACT_ATOMS: atom_id res chain seq x y z
N LEU A 1 26.19 1.38 -35.07
CA LEU A 1 25.05 1.41 -36.00
C LEU A 1 25.58 1.84 -37.36
N ASN A 2 25.51 1.00 -38.39
CA ASN A 2 26.06 1.35 -39.71
C ASN A 2 25.03 2.11 -40.56
N LYS A 3 25.48 3.00 -41.45
CA LYS A 3 24.61 3.88 -42.26
C LYS A 3 23.59 3.11 -43.09
N GLU A 4 23.91 1.91 -43.54
CA GLU A 4 23.04 1.03 -44.33
C GLU A 4 21.89 0.42 -43.51
N GLN A 5 22.04 0.36 -42.18
CA GLN A 5 21.02 -0.18 -41.27
C GLN A 5 20.02 0.89 -40.83
N ILE A 6 20.35 2.18 -40.99
CA ILE A 6 19.49 3.29 -40.59
C ILE A 6 18.18 3.33 -41.39
N PRO A 7 18.17 3.16 -42.73
CA PRO A 7 16.93 3.09 -43.51
C PRO A 7 16.04 1.92 -43.09
N PHE A 8 16.62 0.72 -42.92
CA PHE A 8 15.90 -0.47 -42.49
C PHE A 8 15.24 -0.29 -41.11
N LEU A 9 15.94 0.38 -40.18
CA LEU A 9 15.39 0.70 -38.86
C LEU A 9 14.30 1.77 -38.93
N ALA A 10 14.41 2.75 -39.82
CA ALA A 10 13.37 3.75 -40.04
C ALA A 10 12.10 3.13 -40.65
N ASP A 11 12.27 2.23 -41.62
CA ASP A 11 11.16 1.48 -42.21
C ASP A 11 10.53 0.51 -41.21
N ASN A 12 11.32 -0.14 -40.36
CA ASN A 12 10.80 -0.97 -39.27
C ASN A 12 10.06 -0.13 -38.23
N LEU A 13 10.58 1.03 -37.84
CA LEU A 13 9.92 1.93 -36.88
C LEU A 13 8.50 2.31 -37.36
N ALA A 14 8.35 2.59 -38.66
CA ALA A 14 7.08 2.95 -39.25
C ALA A 14 6.08 1.79 -39.32
N ASN A 15 6.56 0.55 -39.43
CA ASN A 15 5.74 -0.65 -39.62
C ASN A 15 5.46 -1.44 -38.32
N VAL A 16 6.37 -1.40 -37.34
CA VAL A 16 6.26 -2.15 -36.07
C VAL A 16 5.41 -1.41 -35.04
N LEU A 17 5.38 -0.08 -35.09
CA LEU A 17 4.63 0.72 -34.13
C LEU A 17 3.15 0.81 -34.52
N ASP A 18 2.31 0.03 -33.83
CA ASP A 18 0.85 0.21 -33.92
C ASP A 18 0.49 1.64 -33.52
N LYS A 19 0.00 2.40 -34.50
CA LYS A 19 -0.40 3.81 -34.32
C LYS A 19 -1.47 3.98 -33.25
N LYS A 20 -2.30 2.97 -32.96
CA LYS A 20 -3.24 2.97 -31.83
C LYS A 20 -2.50 2.89 -30.50
N VAL A 21 -1.55 1.96 -30.37
CA VAL A 21 -0.72 1.83 -29.16
C VAL A 21 0.09 3.10 -28.94
N VAL A 22 0.72 3.66 -29.97
CA VAL A 22 1.44 4.94 -29.87
C VAL A 22 0.51 6.09 -29.46
N LYS A 23 -0.71 6.16 -29.99
CA LYS A 23 -1.69 7.15 -29.57
C LYS A 23 -2.13 6.95 -28.13
N GLN A 24 -2.31 5.72 -27.66
CA GLN A 24 -2.66 5.42 -26.27
C GLN A 24 -1.51 5.79 -25.32
N LEU A 25 -0.27 5.44 -25.67
CA LEU A 25 0.94 5.83 -24.93
C LEU A 25 1.12 7.36 -24.89
N LYS A 26 0.87 8.05 -26.02
CA LYS A 26 0.93 9.52 -26.12
C LYS A 26 -0.26 10.23 -25.47
N LYS A 27 -1.41 9.57 -25.34
CA LYS A 27 -2.58 10.13 -24.63
C LYS A 27 -2.27 10.38 -23.16
N GLY A 28 -1.17 9.79 -22.67
CA GLY A 28 -0.57 10.09 -21.39
C GLY A 28 -1.40 9.52 -20.26
N SER A 29 -0.71 9.03 -19.25
CA SER A 29 -1.28 8.99 -17.91
C SER A 29 -1.86 10.38 -17.61
N ASP A 30 -3.03 10.45 -16.98
CA ASP A 30 -3.62 11.71 -16.54
C ASP A 30 -2.60 12.46 -15.65
N ASN A 31 -1.88 13.43 -16.23
CA ASN A 31 -0.80 14.15 -15.55
C ASN A 31 -1.33 14.87 -14.31
N ASP A 32 -2.57 15.35 -14.38
CA ASP A 32 -3.25 15.96 -13.24
C ASP A 32 -3.49 14.92 -12.13
N PHE A 33 -3.79 13.66 -12.47
CA PHE A 33 -3.85 12.58 -11.48
C PHE A 33 -2.47 12.30 -10.87
N ILE A 34 -1.42 12.18 -11.68
CA ILE A 34 -0.05 11.92 -11.19
C ILE A 34 0.37 13.01 -10.21
N GLU A 35 0.25 14.28 -10.58
CA GLU A 35 0.64 15.40 -9.75
C GLU A 35 -0.16 15.47 -8.44
N ARG A 36 -1.48 15.28 -8.51
CA ARG A 36 -2.35 15.23 -7.32
C ARG A 36 -1.95 14.09 -6.39
N HIS A 37 -1.68 12.90 -6.94
CA HIS A 37 -1.34 11.72 -6.14
C HIS A 37 0.08 11.83 -5.56
N MET A 38 1.05 12.36 -6.32
CA MET A 38 2.38 12.74 -5.82
C MET A 38 2.28 13.73 -4.66
N LYS A 39 1.45 14.78 -4.79
CA LYS A 39 1.23 15.77 -3.73
C LYS A 39 0.62 15.13 -2.50
N LYS A 40 -0.41 14.29 -2.66
CA LYS A 40 -1.04 13.53 -1.57
C LYS A 40 -0.02 12.66 -0.84
N MET A 41 0.84 11.94 -1.57
CA MET A 41 1.92 11.14 -1.02
C MET A 41 2.94 11.98 -0.24
N LYS A 42 3.41 13.10 -0.81
CA LYS A 42 4.34 14.02 -0.14
C LYS A 42 3.74 14.62 1.14
N THR A 43 2.49 15.07 1.10
CA THR A 43 1.77 15.59 2.27
C THR A 43 1.61 14.54 3.36
N TRP A 44 1.25 13.32 2.97
CA TRP A 44 1.15 12.20 3.91
C TRP A 44 2.51 11.89 4.54
N LYS A 45 3.57 11.75 3.73
CA LYS A 45 4.93 11.48 4.22
C LYS A 45 5.42 12.58 5.18
N LYS A 46 5.17 13.86 4.87
CA LYS A 46 5.51 14.99 5.75
C LYS A 46 4.78 14.90 7.11
N LYS A 47 3.52 14.45 7.11
CA LYS A 47 2.71 14.33 8.34
C LYS A 47 3.12 13.16 9.23
N PHE A 48 3.57 12.05 8.63
CA PHE A 48 3.77 10.78 9.34
C PHE A 48 5.24 10.32 9.44
N GLN A 49 6.20 11.09 8.90
CA GLN A 49 7.64 10.79 8.85
C GLN A 49 7.99 9.44 8.20
N ASP A 50 9.26 9.04 8.23
CA ASP A 50 9.77 7.85 7.51
C ASP A 50 9.36 6.50 8.12
N GLU A 51 8.78 6.48 9.33
CA GLU A 51 8.30 5.25 9.98
C GLU A 51 6.78 5.28 10.24
N PRO A 52 5.95 5.05 9.21
CA PRO A 52 4.58 4.72 9.48
C PRO A 52 4.53 3.35 10.14
N LYS A 53 4.36 3.33 11.47
CA LYS A 53 4.03 2.10 12.21
C LYS A 53 2.69 1.60 11.69
N ARG A 54 2.71 0.69 10.72
CA ARG A 54 1.50 0.02 10.22
C ARG A 54 0.90 -0.75 11.40
N ARG A 55 -0.16 -0.20 11.97
CA ARG A 55 -0.96 -0.82 13.02
C ARG A 55 -2.29 -1.23 12.41
N SER A 56 -2.71 -2.47 12.62
CA SER A 56 -4.04 -2.92 12.23
C SER A 56 -5.09 -2.52 13.27
N GLY A 57 -6.38 -2.64 12.94
CA GLY A 57 -7.45 -2.43 13.91
C GLY A 57 -7.28 -3.34 15.13
N PHE A 58 -6.88 -4.59 14.90
CA PHE A 58 -6.55 -5.53 15.97
C PHE A 58 -5.42 -5.04 16.88
N THR A 59 -4.40 -4.37 16.35
CA THR A 59 -3.31 -3.81 17.18
C THR A 59 -3.83 -2.76 18.16
N PHE A 60 -4.68 -1.84 17.69
CA PHE A 60 -5.29 -0.82 18.55
C PHE A 60 -6.22 -1.43 19.60
N PHE A 61 -7.06 -2.38 19.17
CA PHE A 61 -7.93 -3.13 20.08
C PHE A 61 -7.13 -3.87 21.15
N SER A 62 -6.05 -4.53 20.77
CA SER A 62 -5.21 -5.28 21.70
C SER A 62 -4.51 -4.37 22.70
N GLU A 63 -4.06 -3.18 22.30
CA GLU A 63 -3.47 -2.19 23.21
C GLU A 63 -4.50 -1.73 24.24
N GLU A 64 -5.70 -1.35 23.78
CA GLU A 64 -6.81 -0.92 24.64
C GLU A 64 -7.24 -2.02 25.64
N MET A 65 -7.45 -3.24 25.16
CA MET A 65 -7.86 -4.36 25.99
C MET A 65 -6.75 -4.85 26.91
N SER A 66 -5.49 -4.70 26.52
CA SER A 66 -4.35 -5.02 27.40
C SER A 66 -4.33 -4.08 28.60
N LEU A 67 -4.62 -2.78 28.42
CA LEU A 67 -4.70 -1.83 29.54
C LEU A 67 -5.84 -2.19 30.51
N GLN A 68 -6.97 -2.64 30.00
CA GLN A 68 -8.15 -3.00 30.81
C GLN A 68 -8.03 -4.37 31.50
N HIS A 69 -7.28 -5.32 30.93
CA HIS A 69 -7.20 -6.70 31.39
C HIS A 69 -5.80 -7.14 31.86
N SER A 70 -4.87 -6.21 32.05
CA SER A 70 -3.51 -6.50 32.53
C SER A 70 -3.50 -6.88 34.02
N GLN A 71 -3.68 -8.16 34.31
CA GLN A 71 -3.27 -8.73 35.59
C GLN A 71 -1.87 -9.36 35.45
N LYS A 72 -1.01 -9.20 36.46
CA LYS A 72 0.37 -9.73 36.47
C LYS A 72 0.45 -11.23 36.13
N SER A 73 -0.58 -12.01 36.50
CA SER A 73 -0.67 -13.45 36.20
C SER A 73 -0.96 -13.76 34.72
N HIS A 74 -1.61 -12.85 33.99
CA HIS A 74 -1.99 -13.01 32.59
C HIS A 74 -0.89 -12.62 31.60
N ILE A 75 0.17 -11.94 32.07
CA ILE A 75 1.34 -11.54 31.28
C ILE A 75 2.33 -12.71 31.12
N LYS A 76 2.33 -13.69 32.05
CA LYS A 76 3.22 -14.85 31.97
C LYS A 76 3.01 -15.62 30.66
N ILE A 77 4.09 -15.74 29.90
CA ILE A 77 4.12 -16.46 28.63
C ILE A 77 4.11 -17.97 28.90
N ASN A 78 3.21 -18.69 28.25
CA ASN A 78 3.23 -20.14 28.29
C ASN A 78 4.38 -20.67 27.43
N LYS A 79 5.30 -21.43 28.03
CA LYS A 79 6.46 -22.02 27.35
C LYS A 79 6.09 -22.98 26.21
N LYS A 80 4.90 -23.61 26.25
CA LYS A 80 4.48 -24.58 25.22
C LYS A 80 4.05 -23.92 23.91
N HIS A 81 3.38 -22.76 23.98
CA HIS A 81 2.77 -22.12 22.80
C HIS A 81 3.17 -20.65 22.62
N GLY A 82 4.12 -20.15 23.42
CA GLY A 82 4.73 -18.82 23.29
C GLY A 82 3.78 -17.64 23.51
N ARG A 83 2.53 -17.86 23.95
CA ARG A 83 1.54 -16.79 24.17
C ARG A 83 1.17 -16.68 25.64
N SER A 84 0.86 -15.47 26.06
CA SER A 84 0.31 -15.21 27.40
C SER A 84 -1.19 -15.52 27.44
N LYS A 85 -1.74 -15.75 28.64
CA LYS A 85 -3.19 -15.96 28.80
C LYS A 85 -3.99 -14.73 28.36
N ALA A 86 -3.46 -13.52 28.60
CA ALA A 86 -4.06 -12.28 28.11
C ALA A 86 -4.14 -12.25 26.58
N ALA A 87 -3.04 -12.58 25.89
CA ALA A 87 -3.01 -12.55 24.43
C ALA A 87 -4.05 -13.49 23.81
N VAL A 88 -4.18 -14.72 24.34
CA VAL A 88 -5.19 -15.69 23.87
C VAL A 88 -6.61 -15.15 24.09
N LYS A 89 -6.89 -14.56 25.26
CA LYS A 89 -8.20 -13.98 25.55
C LYS A 89 -8.54 -12.81 24.62
N ILE A 90 -7.60 -11.89 24.42
CA ILE A 90 -7.78 -10.72 23.54
C ILE A 90 -8.01 -11.15 22.09
N SER A 91 -7.26 -12.14 21.59
CA SER A 91 -7.48 -12.70 20.25
C SER A 91 -8.87 -13.31 20.10
N LYS A 92 -9.37 -14.00 21.13
CA LYS A 92 -10.73 -14.54 21.13
C LYS A 92 -11.79 -13.42 21.10
N MET A 93 -11.63 -12.42 21.96
CA MET A 93 -12.53 -11.25 22.00
C MET A 93 -12.59 -10.52 20.67
N TRP A 94 -11.45 -10.34 19.99
CA TRP A 94 -11.42 -9.75 18.65
C TRP A 94 -12.16 -10.60 17.63
N SER A 95 -12.02 -11.92 17.69
CA SER A 95 -12.68 -12.83 16.75
C SER A 95 -14.21 -12.76 16.87
N GLU A 96 -14.70 -12.70 18.11
CA GLU A 96 -16.13 -12.63 18.47
C GLU A 96 -16.74 -11.22 18.33
N LEU A 97 -15.91 -10.19 18.14
CA LEU A 97 -16.36 -8.80 17.98
C LEU A 97 -17.17 -8.63 16.70
N ASP A 98 -18.21 -7.79 16.76
CA ASP A 98 -19.04 -7.45 15.60
C ASP A 98 -18.25 -6.67 14.54
N GLU A 99 -18.69 -6.77 13.29
CA GLU A 99 -18.00 -6.17 12.15
C GLU A 99 -18.01 -4.62 12.21
N GLY A 100 -19.06 -4.02 12.78
CA GLY A 100 -19.15 -2.56 12.94
C GLY A 100 -18.09 -2.03 13.91
N SER A 101 -17.90 -2.72 15.03
CA SER A 101 -16.85 -2.43 16.00
C SER A 101 -15.46 -2.68 15.42
N LYS A 102 -15.25 -3.79 14.71
CA LYS A 102 -13.98 -4.05 13.98
C LYS A 102 -13.66 -2.91 13.01
N GLN A 103 -14.63 -2.46 12.22
CA GLN A 103 -14.47 -1.33 11.30
C GLN A 103 -14.15 -0.02 12.02
N SER A 104 -14.67 0.21 13.23
CA SER A 104 -14.31 1.39 14.04
C SER A 104 -12.81 1.40 14.38
N TYR A 105 -12.25 0.24 14.75
CA TYR A 105 -10.82 0.10 14.98
C TYR A 105 -10.01 0.22 13.69
N GLU A 106 -10.48 -0.36 12.58
CA GLU A 106 -9.81 -0.22 11.27
C GLU A 106 -9.81 1.24 10.77
N LYS A 107 -10.83 2.04 11.10
CA LYS A 107 -10.84 3.48 10.80
C LYS A 107 -9.76 4.27 11.53
N LYS A 108 -9.31 3.80 12.71
CA LYS A 108 -8.20 4.40 13.48
C LYS A 108 -6.83 4.07 12.85
N THR A 109 -6.75 3.09 11.96
CA THR A 109 -5.50 2.73 11.31
C THR A 109 -5.04 3.82 10.36
N MET A 110 -3.72 4.02 10.30
CA MET A 110 -3.16 4.98 9.36
C MET A 110 -3.31 4.45 7.93
N LYS A 111 -4.20 5.07 7.16
CA LYS A 111 -4.33 4.79 5.73
C LYS A 111 -3.19 5.48 4.98
N CYS A 112 -2.12 4.72 4.74
CA CYS A 112 -1.07 5.12 3.79
C CYS A 112 -1.67 5.08 2.38
N PRO A 113 -1.58 6.16 1.58
CA PRO A 113 -1.94 6.07 0.17
C PRO A 113 -0.99 5.10 -0.53
N ASP A 114 -1.51 4.37 -1.51
CA ASP A 114 -0.68 3.46 -2.29
C ASP A 114 0.38 4.22 -3.10
N PRO A 115 1.56 3.61 -3.34
CA PRO A 115 2.57 4.20 -4.19
C PRO A 115 2.05 4.37 -5.62
N LEU A 116 2.59 5.37 -6.33
CA LEU A 116 2.20 5.66 -7.72
C LEU A 116 2.31 4.46 -8.64
N THR A 117 3.35 3.65 -8.48
CA THR A 117 3.59 2.45 -9.28
C THR A 117 2.53 1.37 -9.10
N SER A 118 1.80 1.37 -7.97
CA SER A 118 0.64 0.49 -7.75
C SER A 118 -0.60 1.00 -8.48
N GLN A 119 -0.75 2.33 -8.57
CA GLN A 119 -1.89 2.98 -9.23
C GLN A 119 -1.68 3.10 -10.75
N LEU A 120 -0.43 3.23 -11.19
CA LEU A 120 0.00 3.38 -12.56
C LEU A 120 1.07 2.34 -12.84
N GLN A 121 0.60 1.22 -13.36
CA GLN A 121 1.41 0.08 -13.71
C GLN A 121 2.44 0.49 -14.77
N PRO A 122 3.75 0.40 -14.48
CA PRO A 122 4.80 0.91 -15.38
C PRO A 122 4.86 0.16 -16.72
N ASP A 123 4.35 -1.07 -16.77
CA ASP A 123 4.18 -1.89 -17.96
C ASP A 123 3.03 -1.40 -18.88
N ALA A 124 2.03 -0.71 -18.32
CA ALA A 124 0.89 -0.19 -19.07
C ALA A 124 0.94 1.34 -19.28
N GLN A 125 1.62 2.07 -18.39
CA GLN A 125 1.68 3.52 -18.36
C GLN A 125 3.11 4.04 -18.47
N PHE A 126 3.51 4.42 -19.68
CA PHE A 126 4.88 4.84 -20.05
C PHE A 126 5.45 6.02 -19.24
N GLN A 127 4.60 6.85 -18.62
CA GLN A 127 5.00 8.02 -17.83
C GLN A 127 5.01 7.78 -16.31
N SER A 128 4.76 6.55 -15.83
CA SER A 128 4.77 6.31 -14.37
C SER A 128 6.17 6.17 -13.78
N ILE A 129 7.19 6.04 -14.64
CA ILE A 129 8.60 5.96 -14.29
C ILE A 129 9.24 7.30 -14.70
N SER A 130 9.59 8.14 -13.73
CA SER A 130 10.38 9.36 -13.92
C SER A 130 11.30 9.57 -12.74
#